data_AF-J2ZYP4-F1
#
_entry.id   AF-J2ZYP4-F1
#
_cell.length_a   1.000
_cell.length_b   1.000
_cell.length_c   1.000
_cell.angle_alpha   90.00
_cell.angle_beta   90.00
_cell.angle_gamma   90.00
#
_symmetry.space_group_name_H-M   'P 1'
#
loop_
_entity.id
_entity.type
_entity.pdbx_description
1 polymer ?
#
loop_
_entity_poly.entity_id
_entity_poly.type
_entity_poly.pdbx_seq_one_letter_code
_entity_poly.pdbx_strand_id
1 'polypeptide(L)'
;MKKAWLVTTALCASLVSGCGLTDTPNELMRAPSADGDQKSINQAVMQFLPAGSQLSVPLHPAEASAVSLQDLNGDGVAEVVAFYKTEKTDYEIGVLVLTQKQGNWEKLSSFTGVGSELDYVSFQDLTGDKIPEMLIGMGGGEDLNKELSVYSLANNMTQELMKQPYSIMAVGDLTGDDHADLALVVLDKNNFTSKAELYGAGNGTIAKKTEIALDGYVNGYYQAIIGKASPTRNGLFIDAGLGAHSASTELLLWDNGQLSNPLAKIEGEMDLTFKPYSLESEDINGDGIIEIGTKIQPAGTEDLAMAEIPWVSSYFQWDGKTGLKHIEDHYQNYTQGFDLKIPAKWGEKYTISINHDTNPLLVRFHYYGANGKNKAELLTLQSIPQNEWIKFESGLKQKQVPYILLKEEGKQVLIAILPQTTPTLGKAALAEYRSMQLTAEEVRQLYKPMTNRE
;
A
#
# COMPACT_ATOMS: atom_id res chain seq x y z
N MET A 1 19.09 -21.14 -64.80
CA MET A 1 18.77 -20.91 -63.37
C MET A 1 18.33 -22.20 -62.71
N LYS A 2 19.24 -23.15 -62.48
CA LYS A 2 18.96 -24.43 -61.82
C LYS A 2 20.28 -25.01 -61.31
N LYS A 3 20.32 -25.48 -60.07
CA LYS A 3 20.57 -26.90 -59.75
C LYS A 3 20.61 -27.12 -58.24
N ALA A 4 19.69 -27.96 -57.78
CA ALA A 4 19.74 -28.67 -56.52
C ALA A 4 20.71 -29.86 -56.62
N TRP A 5 21.36 -30.25 -55.51
CA TRP A 5 21.46 -31.64 -54.98
C TRP A 5 22.30 -31.66 -53.68
N LEU A 6 21.70 -32.07 -52.54
CA LEU A 6 21.90 -33.31 -51.77
C LEU A 6 23.24 -33.43 -50.98
N VAL A 7 23.24 -33.41 -49.63
CA VAL A 7 23.09 -34.57 -48.66
C VAL A 7 24.45 -35.31 -48.52
N THR A 8 25.10 -35.54 -47.36
CA THR A 8 24.68 -36.12 -46.06
C THR A 8 25.85 -36.11 -45.03
N THR A 9 25.52 -35.98 -43.73
CA THR A 9 26.08 -36.60 -42.49
C THR A 9 27.57 -36.56 -42.08
N ALA A 10 27.78 -36.13 -40.83
CA ALA A 10 28.35 -36.91 -39.71
C ALA A 10 28.10 -36.15 -38.38
N LEU A 11 27.03 -36.44 -37.63
CA LEU A 11 27.02 -37.29 -36.42
C LEU A 11 28.13 -36.99 -35.39
N CYS A 12 27.78 -36.28 -34.31
CA CYS A 12 28.27 -36.60 -32.96
C CYS A 12 27.32 -36.03 -31.90
N ALA A 13 26.94 -36.90 -30.99
CA ALA A 13 25.88 -36.76 -30.02
C ALA A 13 26.32 -36.04 -28.73
N SER A 14 25.31 -35.73 -27.92
CA SER A 14 25.33 -35.49 -26.47
C SER A 14 25.95 -34.19 -25.96
N LEU A 15 25.09 -33.31 -25.44
CA LEU A 15 25.03 -32.88 -24.02
C LEU A 15 24.19 -31.60 -23.92
N VAL A 16 22.88 -31.73 -23.74
CA VAL A 16 22.10 -30.69 -23.05
C VAL A 16 21.28 -31.39 -21.99
N SER A 17 21.99 -31.81 -20.94
CA SER A 17 21.40 -31.96 -19.62
C SER A 17 20.99 -30.55 -19.19
N GLY A 18 19.72 -30.21 -19.39
CA GLY A 18 19.13 -29.02 -18.79
C GLY A 18 19.13 -29.23 -17.28
N CYS A 19 20.17 -28.77 -16.60
CA CYS A 19 20.12 -28.57 -15.16
C CYS A 19 19.03 -27.53 -14.91
N GLY A 20 17.93 -27.96 -14.30
CA GLY A 20 17.03 -27.05 -13.63
C GLY A 20 17.81 -26.38 -12.51
N LEU A 21 18.15 -25.10 -12.71
CA LEU A 21 18.47 -24.21 -11.62
C LEU A 21 17.16 -24.02 -10.85
N THR A 22 17.10 -24.68 -9.69
CA THR A 22 16.13 -24.37 -8.66
C THR A 22 16.62 -23.09 -7.99
N ASP A 23 16.16 -21.95 -8.48
CA ASP A 23 16.44 -20.66 -7.86
C ASP A 23 15.88 -20.68 -6.44
N THR A 24 16.71 -20.29 -5.48
CA THR A 24 16.26 -20.10 -4.09
C THR A 24 15.58 -18.73 -3.98
N PRO A 25 14.64 -18.52 -3.02
CA PRO A 25 13.83 -17.31 -2.91
C PRO A 25 14.61 -15.98 -2.87
N ASN A 26 15.91 -16.01 -2.55
CA ASN A 26 16.77 -14.82 -2.47
C ASN A 26 17.14 -14.19 -3.82
N GLU A 27 16.98 -14.88 -4.96
CA GLU A 27 17.36 -14.33 -6.29
C GLU A 27 16.21 -13.59 -7.00
N LEU A 28 15.05 -13.43 -6.34
CA LEU A 28 13.86 -12.74 -6.87
C LEU A 28 13.78 -11.22 -6.56
N MET A 29 14.84 -10.61 -6.05
CA MET A 29 14.91 -9.15 -5.82
C MET A 29 15.54 -8.43 -7.04
N ARG A 30 14.86 -7.39 -7.55
CA ARG A 30 14.94 -6.85 -8.93
C ARG A 30 16.23 -6.12 -9.38
N ALA A 31 16.39 -6.18 -10.73
CA ALA A 31 17.10 -5.34 -11.72
C ALA A 31 18.66 -5.31 -11.75
N PRO A 32 19.29 -5.47 -12.94
CA PRO A 32 20.72 -5.72 -13.07
C PRO A 32 21.53 -4.42 -13.03
N SER A 33 21.99 -4.05 -11.85
CA SER A 33 23.18 -3.22 -11.69
C SER A 33 24.08 -3.84 -10.63
N ALA A 34 25.24 -4.31 -11.10
CA ALA A 34 26.41 -4.71 -10.32
C ALA A 34 26.31 -5.98 -9.43
N ASP A 35 26.24 -7.15 -10.07
CA ASP A 35 26.49 -8.45 -9.41
C ASP A 35 27.79 -8.49 -8.57
N GLY A 36 28.79 -7.67 -8.90
CA GLY A 36 30.07 -7.60 -8.19
C GLY A 36 29.97 -6.83 -6.86
N ASP A 37 29.36 -5.65 -6.88
CA ASP A 37 29.28 -4.78 -5.71
C ASP A 37 28.37 -5.38 -4.65
N GLN A 38 27.19 -5.90 -5.06
CA GLN A 38 26.26 -6.58 -4.15
C GLN A 38 26.88 -7.82 -3.51
N LYS A 39 27.65 -8.62 -4.27
CA LYS A 39 28.37 -9.78 -3.72
C LYS A 39 29.41 -9.36 -2.69
N SER A 40 30.14 -8.26 -2.95
CA SER A 40 31.15 -7.75 -2.02
C SER A 40 30.54 -7.26 -0.70
N ILE A 41 29.39 -6.59 -0.77
CA ILE A 41 28.63 -6.11 0.40
C ILE A 41 28.13 -7.31 1.21
N ASN A 42 27.50 -8.28 0.56
CA ASN A 42 26.98 -9.48 1.23
C ASN A 42 28.11 -10.26 1.92
N GLN A 43 29.27 -10.39 1.27
CA GLN A 43 30.44 -11.04 1.85
C GLN A 43 30.97 -10.27 3.06
N ALA A 44 31.04 -8.94 2.98
CA ALA A 44 31.49 -8.10 4.09
C ALA A 44 30.55 -8.19 5.29
N VAL A 45 29.23 -8.10 5.06
CA VAL A 45 28.22 -8.26 6.12
C VAL A 45 28.39 -9.62 6.80
N MET A 46 28.44 -10.71 6.03
CA MET A 46 28.62 -12.06 6.58
C MET A 46 29.94 -12.24 7.34
N GLN A 47 31.01 -11.55 6.94
CA GLN A 47 32.30 -11.58 7.64
C GLN A 47 32.25 -10.89 9.01
N PHE A 48 31.52 -9.78 9.12
CA PHE A 48 31.47 -8.96 10.34
C PHE A 48 30.27 -9.27 11.25
N LEU A 49 29.28 -10.03 10.78
CA LEU A 49 28.19 -10.51 11.62
C LEU A 49 28.70 -11.44 12.74
N PRO A 50 28.12 -11.37 13.95
CA PRO A 50 28.43 -12.33 15.00
C PRO A 50 28.08 -13.76 14.56
N ALA A 51 28.86 -14.75 14.98
CA ALA A 51 28.62 -16.15 14.65
C ALA A 51 27.21 -16.60 15.08
N GLY A 52 26.51 -17.34 14.21
CA GLY A 52 25.14 -17.81 14.44
C GLY A 52 24.07 -16.71 14.30
N SER A 53 24.41 -15.55 13.73
CA SER A 53 23.41 -14.50 13.48
C SER A 53 22.69 -14.71 12.16
N GLN A 54 21.45 -14.23 12.09
CA GLN A 54 20.64 -14.20 10.87
C GLN A 54 20.20 -12.77 10.59
N LEU A 55 20.18 -12.39 9.31
CA LEU A 55 19.70 -11.08 8.89
C LEU A 55 18.21 -10.92 9.21
N SER A 56 17.81 -9.73 9.65
CA SER A 56 16.44 -9.38 10.00
C SER A 56 15.92 -8.31 9.06
N VAL A 57 14.83 -8.59 8.35
CA VAL A 57 14.17 -7.62 7.47
C VAL A 57 13.20 -6.78 8.32
N PRO A 58 13.18 -5.44 8.17
CA PRO A 58 12.19 -4.59 8.82
C PRO A 58 10.78 -4.89 8.31
N LEU A 59 9.76 -4.74 9.17
CA LEU A 59 8.36 -4.88 8.74
C LEU A 59 7.89 -3.68 7.92
N HIS A 60 8.42 -2.49 8.21
CA HIS A 60 8.05 -1.24 7.56
C HIS A 60 9.26 -0.36 7.20
N PRO A 61 9.15 0.45 6.14
CA PRO A 61 8.17 0.28 5.07
C PRO A 61 8.41 -1.03 4.28
N ALA A 62 7.45 -1.48 3.46
CA ALA A 62 7.50 -2.80 2.83
C ALA A 62 8.70 -3.03 1.89
N GLU A 63 9.27 -1.95 1.37
CA GLU A 63 10.46 -1.92 0.52
C GLU A 63 11.79 -1.97 1.30
N ALA A 64 11.74 -1.91 2.63
CA ALA A 64 12.95 -1.95 3.45
C ALA A 64 13.68 -3.29 3.35
N SER A 65 15.00 -3.25 3.53
CA SER A 65 15.88 -4.42 3.42
C SER A 65 16.69 -4.61 4.69
N ALA A 66 17.04 -5.88 4.98
CA ALA A 66 17.94 -6.21 6.08
C ALA A 66 19.35 -5.61 5.93
N VAL A 67 19.71 -5.20 4.71
CA VAL A 67 20.98 -4.51 4.38
C VAL A 67 20.67 -3.27 3.55
N SER A 68 21.16 -2.12 3.99
CA SER A 68 20.99 -0.82 3.34
C SER A 68 22.33 -0.13 3.11
N LEU A 69 22.43 0.67 2.05
CA LEU A 69 23.61 1.50 1.74
C LEU A 69 23.21 2.96 1.79
N GLN A 70 23.84 3.72 2.68
CA GLN A 70 23.55 5.14 2.89
C GLN A 70 24.83 5.88 3.27
N ASP A 71 25.06 7.07 2.72
CA ASP A 71 26.10 7.98 3.21
C ASP A 71 25.62 8.59 4.53
N LEU A 72 26.07 8.03 5.65
CA LEU A 72 25.60 8.40 6.99
C LEU A 72 26.51 9.42 7.68
N ASN A 73 27.68 9.68 7.10
CA ASN A 73 28.69 10.56 7.67
C ASN A 73 28.97 11.81 6.81
N GLY A 74 28.38 11.89 5.60
CA GLY A 74 28.48 13.02 4.68
C GLY A 74 29.79 13.10 3.89
N ASP A 75 30.59 12.03 3.83
CA ASP A 75 31.88 11.99 3.12
C ASP A 75 31.78 11.61 1.64
N GLY A 76 30.57 11.26 1.17
CA GLY A 76 30.28 10.83 -0.20
C GLY A 76 30.49 9.33 -0.45
N VAL A 77 30.88 8.55 0.56
CA VAL A 77 31.00 7.09 0.50
C VAL A 77 29.93 6.47 1.38
N ALA A 78 29.09 5.60 0.79
CA ALA A 78 28.02 4.96 1.53
C ALA A 78 28.54 3.96 2.58
N GLU A 79 28.01 4.06 3.79
CA GLU A 79 28.06 3.02 4.81
C GLU A 79 27.06 1.90 4.52
N VAL A 80 27.43 0.68 4.89
CA VAL A 80 26.51 -0.46 4.93
C VAL A 80 25.92 -0.56 6.33
N VAL A 81 24.59 -0.60 6.42
CA VAL A 81 23.86 -0.91 7.65
C VAL A 81 23.19 -2.26 7.49
N ALA A 82 23.48 -3.19 8.39
CA ALA A 82 22.87 -4.51 8.42
C ALA A 82 22.18 -4.77 9.76
N PHE A 83 20.98 -5.33 9.70
CA PHE A 83 20.17 -5.69 10.86
C PHE A 83 20.16 -7.20 11.04
N TYR A 84 20.29 -7.68 12.28
CA TYR A 84 20.40 -9.10 12.54
C TYR A 84 19.84 -9.51 13.90
N LYS A 85 19.48 -10.79 14.04
CA LYS A 85 19.21 -11.44 15.32
C LYS A 85 20.27 -12.49 15.59
N THR A 86 20.53 -12.76 16.85
CA THR A 86 21.46 -13.83 17.28
C THR A 86 20.68 -14.98 17.88
N GLU A 87 21.19 -16.20 17.80
CA GLU A 87 20.61 -17.37 18.48
C GLU A 87 20.60 -17.28 20.01
N LYS A 88 21.21 -16.25 20.61
CA LYS A 88 21.30 -16.12 22.07
C LYS A 88 20.00 -15.64 22.71
N THR A 89 19.22 -14.84 21.99
CA THR A 89 18.02 -14.18 22.52
C THR A 89 17.11 -13.73 21.38
N ASP A 90 15.82 -13.87 21.59
CA ASP A 90 14.78 -13.38 20.67
C ASP A 90 14.38 -11.93 20.96
N TYR A 91 14.98 -11.28 21.96
CA TYR A 91 14.60 -9.94 22.45
C TYR A 91 15.65 -8.86 22.18
N GLU A 92 16.65 -9.15 21.35
CA GLU A 92 17.63 -8.18 20.91
C GLU A 92 17.77 -8.21 19.40
N ILE A 93 17.83 -7.02 18.81
CA ILE A 93 18.10 -6.81 17.39
C ILE A 93 19.41 -6.06 17.28
N GLY A 94 20.37 -6.68 16.61
CA GLY A 94 21.67 -6.13 16.34
C GLY A 94 21.66 -5.22 15.11
N VAL A 95 22.45 -4.15 15.19
CA VAL A 95 22.75 -3.23 14.11
C VAL A 95 24.25 -3.26 13.89
N LEU A 96 24.66 -3.50 12.66
CA LEU A 96 26.06 -3.49 12.21
C LEU A 96 26.24 -2.37 11.19
N VAL A 97 27.21 -1.49 11.42
CA VAL A 97 27.57 -0.42 10.49
C VAL A 97 28.98 -0.65 9.98
N LEU A 98 29.14 -0.75 8.67
CA LEU A 98 30.42 -0.91 7.99
C LEU A 98 30.71 0.31 7.11
N THR A 99 31.98 0.68 7.01
CA THR A 99 32.46 1.71 6.08
C THR A 99 33.50 1.10 5.13
N GLN A 100 33.73 1.72 3.99
CA GLN A 100 34.74 1.28 3.03
C GLN A 100 35.94 2.24 3.02
N LYS A 101 37.13 1.73 3.36
CA LYS A 101 38.38 2.49 3.26
C LYS A 101 39.36 1.82 2.32
N GLN A 102 39.80 2.56 1.31
CA GLN A 102 40.77 2.08 0.30
C GLN A 102 40.35 0.73 -0.34
N GLY A 103 39.05 0.53 -0.55
CA GLY A 103 38.49 -0.70 -1.13
C GLY A 103 38.25 -1.85 -0.15
N ASN A 104 38.62 -1.72 1.12
CA ASN A 104 38.36 -2.73 2.16
C ASN A 104 37.23 -2.30 3.09
N TRP A 105 36.39 -3.26 3.46
CA TRP A 105 35.33 -3.05 4.45
C TRP A 105 35.88 -3.10 5.88
N GLU A 106 35.53 -2.10 6.67
CA GLU A 106 35.85 -2.01 8.10
C GLU A 106 34.56 -1.86 8.91
N LYS A 107 34.51 -2.52 10.07
CA LYS A 107 33.43 -2.28 11.04
C LYS A 107 33.63 -0.91 11.68
N LEU A 108 32.61 -0.06 11.54
CA LEU A 108 32.58 1.28 12.11
C LEU A 108 31.89 1.27 13.48
N SER A 109 30.69 0.67 13.57
CA SER A 109 29.96 0.52 14.83
C SER A 109 29.15 -0.79 14.85
N SER A 110 28.79 -1.24 16.05
CA SER A 110 27.77 -2.25 16.24
C SER A 110 27.11 -2.09 17.60
N PHE A 111 25.80 -2.20 17.65
CA PHE A 111 25.03 -2.11 18.89
C PHE A 111 23.80 -3.01 18.81
N THR A 112 23.12 -3.18 19.94
CA THR A 112 21.84 -3.90 20.01
C THR A 112 20.77 -2.97 20.54
N GLY A 113 19.56 -3.10 20.01
CA GLY A 113 18.35 -2.53 20.61
C GLY A 113 17.46 -3.64 21.17
N VAL A 114 16.61 -3.25 22.12
CA VAL A 114 15.69 -4.18 22.80
C VAL A 114 14.40 -4.28 22.00
N GLY A 115 14.03 -5.49 21.64
CA GLY A 115 12.84 -5.77 20.85
C GLY A 115 12.88 -7.17 20.25
N SER A 116 11.70 -7.75 20.05
CA SER A 116 11.56 -9.02 19.34
C SER A 116 11.28 -8.82 17.85
N GLU A 117 10.88 -7.63 17.42
CA GLU A 117 10.56 -7.31 16.03
C GLU A 117 11.27 -6.04 15.58
N LEU A 118 11.82 -6.07 14.36
CA LEU A 118 12.33 -4.88 13.69
C LEU A 118 11.15 -4.25 12.95
N ASP A 119 10.45 -3.34 13.60
CA ASP A 119 9.20 -2.80 13.07
C ASP A 119 9.44 -1.83 11.92
N TYR A 120 10.44 -0.93 12.05
CA TYR A 120 10.66 0.12 11.07
C TYR A 120 12.13 0.44 10.85
N VAL A 121 12.53 0.65 9.60
CA VAL A 121 13.83 1.26 9.27
C VAL A 121 13.67 2.27 8.15
N SER A 122 14.19 3.49 8.36
CA SER A 122 14.32 4.51 7.32
C SER A 122 15.56 5.37 7.57
N PHE A 123 15.98 6.10 6.55
CA PHE A 123 17.14 6.98 6.59
C PHE A 123 16.71 8.36 6.10
N GLN A 124 16.68 9.35 7.00
CA GLN A 124 16.08 10.66 6.74
C GLN A 124 16.87 11.75 7.47
N ASP A 125 17.07 12.89 6.82
CA ASP A 125 17.64 14.09 7.44
C ASP A 125 16.57 14.78 8.31
N LEU A 126 16.59 14.50 9.61
CA LEU A 126 15.71 15.09 10.61
C LEU A 126 16.38 16.24 11.37
N THR A 127 17.69 16.41 11.24
CA THR A 127 18.46 17.48 11.89
C THR A 127 18.61 18.73 11.00
N GLY A 128 18.37 18.60 9.70
CA GLY A 128 18.44 19.65 8.68
C GLY A 128 19.86 19.92 8.19
N ASP A 129 20.81 19.01 8.43
CA ASP A 129 22.22 19.16 8.06
C ASP A 129 22.59 18.49 6.72
N LYS A 130 21.60 17.88 6.05
CA LYS A 130 21.69 17.12 4.79
C LYS A 130 22.40 15.76 4.92
N ILE A 131 22.67 15.30 6.14
CA ILE A 131 23.18 13.96 6.43
C ILE A 131 22.00 13.17 7.01
N PRO A 132 21.66 12.00 6.45
CA PRO A 132 20.54 11.22 6.95
C PRO A 132 20.83 10.58 8.31
N GLU A 133 19.87 10.68 9.23
CA GLU A 133 19.81 9.86 10.43
C GLU A 133 19.17 8.49 10.17
N MET A 134 19.56 7.49 10.97
CA MET A 134 18.92 6.17 10.99
C MET A 134 17.73 6.17 11.94
N LEU A 135 16.53 5.97 11.40
CA LEU A 135 15.29 5.80 12.17
C LEU A 135 15.07 4.29 12.34
N ILE A 136 15.15 3.78 13.56
CA ILE A 136 15.04 2.35 13.87
C ILE A 136 13.92 2.13 14.89
N GLY A 137 12.80 1.57 14.42
CA GLY A 137 11.65 1.18 15.23
C GLY A 137 11.74 -0.27 15.65
N MET A 138 11.63 -0.54 16.95
CA MET A 138 11.62 -1.89 17.51
C MET A 138 10.32 -2.15 18.27
N GLY A 139 9.78 -3.36 18.12
CA GLY A 139 8.54 -3.80 18.76
C GLY A 139 8.76 -5.00 19.67
N GLY A 140 7.90 -5.12 20.69
CA GLY A 140 7.82 -6.32 21.53
C GLY A 140 7.05 -7.48 20.90
N GLY A 141 6.39 -7.26 19.77
CA GLY A 141 5.45 -8.19 19.13
C GLY A 141 4.04 -7.62 19.01
N GLU A 142 3.10 -8.45 18.60
CA GLU A 142 1.68 -8.11 18.50
C GLU A 142 1.15 -7.55 19.83
N ASP A 143 0.44 -6.40 19.76
CA ASP A 143 -0.13 -5.66 20.89
C ASP A 143 0.87 -5.18 21.97
N LEU A 144 2.17 -5.26 21.71
CA LEU A 144 3.19 -4.74 22.62
C LEU A 144 3.72 -3.38 22.16
N ASN A 145 4.30 -2.65 23.13
CA ASN A 145 4.82 -1.31 22.89
C ASN A 145 5.91 -1.33 21.81
N LYS A 146 5.89 -0.31 20.95
CA LYS A 146 6.95 -0.01 20.00
C LYS A 146 7.70 1.23 20.44
N GLU A 147 8.97 1.28 20.09
CA GLU A 147 9.86 2.40 20.40
C GLU A 147 10.73 2.72 19.20
N LEU A 148 10.75 4.00 18.83
CA LEU A 148 11.57 4.53 17.76
C LEU A 148 12.83 5.12 18.38
N SER A 149 13.99 4.70 17.88
CA SER A 149 15.27 5.34 18.19
C SER A 149 15.84 5.96 16.91
N VAL A 150 16.33 7.20 17.01
CA VAL A 150 16.95 7.93 15.90
C VAL A 150 18.43 8.12 16.19
N TYR A 151 19.28 7.69 15.26
CA TYR A 151 20.73 7.70 15.40
C TYR A 151 21.40 8.55 14.32
N SER A 152 22.38 9.36 14.71
CA SER A 152 23.34 9.97 13.79
C SER A 152 24.65 9.19 13.78
N LEU A 153 25.43 9.36 12.71
CA LEU A 153 26.78 8.83 12.60
C LEU A 153 27.80 9.96 12.45
N ALA A 154 28.51 10.28 13.53
CA ALA A 154 29.52 11.34 13.53
C ALA A 154 30.82 10.84 14.16
N ASN A 155 31.96 11.22 13.58
CA ASN A 155 33.30 10.83 14.08
C ASN A 155 33.48 9.31 14.23
N ASN A 156 32.93 8.51 13.31
CA ASN A 156 32.91 7.04 13.37
C ASN A 156 32.17 6.46 14.58
N MET A 157 31.28 7.23 15.22
CA MET A 157 30.47 6.77 16.33
C MET A 157 28.98 6.99 16.04
N THR A 158 28.17 6.01 16.43
CA THR A 158 26.71 6.11 16.41
C THR A 158 26.24 6.78 17.68
N GLN A 159 25.48 7.88 17.56
CA GLN A 159 24.90 8.61 18.68
C GLN A 159 23.37 8.59 18.60
N GLU A 160 22.70 8.15 19.67
CA GLU A 160 21.23 8.24 19.79
C GLU A 160 20.83 9.70 20.04
N LEU A 161 20.06 10.27 19.11
CA LEU A 161 19.55 11.63 19.19
C LEU A 161 18.17 11.70 19.83
N MET A 162 17.35 10.67 19.62
CA MET A 162 15.98 10.60 20.09
C MET A 162 15.59 9.16 20.37
N LYS A 163 14.75 8.98 21.38
CA LYS A 163 14.10 7.71 21.70
C LYS A 163 12.69 7.98 22.22
N GLN A 164 11.66 7.47 21.53
CA GLN A 164 10.25 7.76 21.83
C GLN A 164 9.35 6.54 21.59
N PRO A 165 8.31 6.32 22.41
CA PRO A 165 7.30 5.32 22.11
C PRO A 165 6.43 5.75 20.92
N TYR A 166 5.87 4.79 20.19
CA TYR A 166 4.87 5.06 19.16
C TYR A 166 3.90 3.88 18.99
N SER A 167 2.72 4.16 18.46
CA SER A 167 1.76 3.17 17.97
C SER A 167 1.79 3.12 16.45
N ILE A 168 1.84 4.28 15.81
CA ILE A 168 2.11 4.45 14.38
C ILE A 168 2.87 5.76 14.14
N MET A 169 3.48 5.91 12.98
CA MET A 169 4.22 7.10 12.63
C MET A 169 4.18 7.37 11.13
N ALA A 170 4.53 8.59 10.76
CA ALA A 170 4.75 9.01 9.39
C ALA A 170 6.01 9.89 9.31
N VAL A 171 6.71 9.80 8.19
CA VAL A 171 7.87 10.65 7.90
C VAL A 171 7.67 11.30 6.54
N GLY A 172 7.87 12.62 6.46
CA GLY A 172 7.71 13.41 5.25
C GLY A 172 7.65 14.90 5.57
N ASP A 173 7.64 15.74 4.54
CA ASP A 173 7.52 17.18 4.72
C ASP A 173 6.07 17.56 5.08
N LEU A 174 5.79 17.80 6.36
CA LEU A 174 4.48 18.27 6.82
C LEU A 174 4.43 19.79 6.91
N THR A 175 5.54 20.42 7.27
CA THR A 175 5.62 21.87 7.51
C THR A 175 5.74 22.69 6.22
N GLY A 176 6.04 22.06 5.09
CA GLY A 176 6.18 22.68 3.77
C GLY A 176 7.49 23.42 3.58
N ASP A 177 8.54 23.05 4.32
CA ASP A 177 9.86 23.69 4.28
C ASP A 177 10.93 22.86 3.55
N ASP A 178 10.51 21.82 2.82
CA ASP A 178 11.35 20.86 2.09
C ASP A 178 12.29 20.03 3.00
N HIS A 179 12.05 20.01 4.32
CA HIS A 179 12.73 19.12 5.26
C HIS A 179 11.80 17.99 5.74
N ALA A 180 12.38 16.85 6.12
CA ALA A 180 11.59 15.75 6.66
C ALA A 180 11.12 16.09 8.09
N ASP A 181 9.82 15.93 8.32
CA ASP A 181 9.21 15.91 9.64
C ASP A 181 8.88 14.47 10.04
N LEU A 182 8.96 14.20 11.34
CA LEU A 182 8.57 12.94 11.95
C LEU A 182 7.31 13.16 12.79
N ALA A 183 6.21 12.51 12.40
CA ALA A 183 4.98 12.47 13.17
C ALA A 183 4.88 11.13 13.91
N LEU A 184 4.76 11.17 15.25
CA LEU A 184 4.53 10.00 16.10
C LEU A 184 3.12 10.06 16.67
N VAL A 185 2.36 8.98 16.51
CA VAL A 185 1.07 8.81 17.19
C VAL A 185 1.25 7.86 18.35
N VAL A 186 0.82 8.27 19.54
CA VAL A 186 0.96 7.49 20.77
C VAL A 186 -0.43 7.22 21.35
N LEU A 187 -0.84 5.95 21.37
CA LEU A 187 -2.08 5.49 22.00
C LEU A 187 -1.79 4.85 23.36
N ASP A 188 -2.36 5.41 24.43
CA ASP A 188 -2.37 4.81 25.76
C ASP A 188 -3.73 4.15 26.01
N LYS A 189 -3.81 2.85 25.70
CA LYS A 189 -5.02 2.03 25.89
C LYS A 189 -5.44 1.92 27.36
N ASN A 190 -4.54 2.14 28.32
CA ASN A 190 -4.88 2.04 29.75
C ASN A 190 -5.58 3.31 30.25
N ASN A 191 -5.17 4.46 29.74
CA ASN A 191 -5.71 5.76 30.14
C ASN A 191 -6.75 6.33 29.15
N PHE A 192 -7.00 5.63 28.04
CA PHE A 192 -7.89 6.09 26.96
C PHE A 192 -7.50 7.47 26.42
N THR A 193 -6.18 7.67 26.25
CA THR A 193 -5.64 8.92 25.70
C THR A 193 -4.82 8.62 24.45
N SER A 194 -4.84 9.58 23.53
CA SER A 194 -3.99 9.53 22.34
C SER A 194 -3.51 10.93 21.98
N LYS A 195 -2.36 10.99 21.31
CA LYS A 195 -1.80 12.24 20.77
C LYS A 195 -0.99 11.99 19.51
N ALA A 196 -0.93 13.00 18.65
CA ALA A 196 0.08 13.12 17.60
C ALA A 196 1.14 14.13 18.04
N GLU A 197 2.41 13.76 17.95
CA GLU A 197 3.58 14.59 18.22
C GLU A 197 4.36 14.80 16.93
N LEU A 198 4.69 16.06 16.63
CA LEU A 198 5.49 16.42 15.46
C LEU A 198 6.90 16.79 15.88
N TYR A 199 7.89 16.23 15.20
CA TYR A 199 9.30 16.49 15.38
C TYR A 199 9.93 16.90 14.05
N GLY A 200 10.95 17.74 14.11
CA GLY A 200 11.74 18.12 12.94
C GLY A 200 12.99 18.89 13.35
N ALA A 201 13.74 19.40 12.36
CA ALA A 201 15.01 20.06 12.59
C ALA A 201 14.91 21.29 13.52
N GLY A 202 15.75 21.38 14.54
CA GLY A 202 15.77 22.52 15.47
C GLY A 202 17.07 22.63 16.24
N ASN A 203 17.74 23.78 16.16
CA ASN A 203 19.02 24.05 16.84
C ASN A 203 20.12 23.00 16.56
N GLY A 204 20.17 22.45 15.33
CA GLY A 204 21.15 21.44 14.94
C GLY A 204 20.92 20.06 15.56
N THR A 205 19.69 19.77 16.00
CA THR A 205 19.24 18.47 16.48
C THR A 205 17.76 18.28 16.12
N ILE A 206 17.16 17.18 16.56
CA ILE A 206 15.74 16.91 16.39
C ILE A 206 14.97 17.56 17.55
N ALA A 207 14.00 18.40 17.23
CA ALA A 207 13.19 19.12 18.20
C ALA A 207 11.71 18.80 18.05
N LYS A 208 11.00 18.62 19.17
CA LYS A 208 9.54 18.57 19.17
C LYS A 208 8.98 19.93 18.78
N LYS A 209 8.19 19.97 17.72
CA LYS A 209 7.58 21.18 17.16
C LYS A 209 6.25 21.51 17.83
N THR A 210 5.37 20.51 17.92
CA THR A 210 4.06 20.64 18.55
C THR A 210 3.49 19.26 18.88
N GLU A 211 2.34 19.24 19.56
CA GLU A 211 1.48 18.07 19.68
C GLU A 211 0.01 18.47 19.58
N ILE A 212 -0.86 17.49 19.32
CA ILE A 212 -2.31 17.63 19.40
C ILE A 212 -2.91 16.36 20.00
N ALA A 213 -3.93 16.52 20.84
CA ALA A 213 -4.68 15.39 21.37
C ALA A 213 -5.51 14.73 20.25
N LEU A 214 -5.57 13.40 20.27
CA LEU A 214 -6.41 12.58 19.41
C LEU A 214 -7.41 11.79 20.24
N ASP A 215 -8.38 11.16 19.59
CA ASP A 215 -9.30 10.24 20.25
C ASP A 215 -8.55 9.02 20.81
N GLY A 216 -8.58 8.84 22.13
CA GLY A 216 -7.99 7.69 22.82
C GLY A 216 -8.92 6.48 22.97
N TYR A 217 -10.18 6.57 22.52
CA TYR A 217 -11.15 5.47 22.56
C TYR A 217 -11.13 4.57 21.32
N VAL A 218 -10.17 4.79 20.42
CA VAL A 218 -9.97 3.97 19.23
C VAL A 218 -9.43 2.58 19.60
N ASN A 219 -9.74 1.56 18.80
CA ASN A 219 -9.15 0.22 18.94
C ASN A 219 -7.65 0.25 18.62
N GLY A 220 -7.24 1.08 17.67
CA GLY A 220 -5.86 1.25 17.24
C GLY A 220 -5.76 2.09 15.97
N TYR A 221 -4.57 2.64 15.75
CA TYR A 221 -4.21 3.29 14.50
C TYR A 221 -3.53 2.29 13.58
N TYR A 222 -3.99 2.20 12.33
CA TYR A 222 -3.45 1.24 11.36
C TYR A 222 -2.70 1.91 10.21
N GLN A 223 -2.88 3.22 10.01
CA GLN A 223 -2.04 3.97 9.08
C GLN A 223 -1.76 5.40 9.58
N ALA A 224 -0.55 5.90 9.29
CA ALA A 224 -0.27 7.32 9.26
C ALA A 224 0.59 7.65 8.03
N ILE A 225 0.22 8.69 7.27
CA ILE A 225 0.99 9.16 6.11
C ILE A 225 1.08 10.69 6.10
N ILE A 226 2.25 11.20 5.74
CA ILE A 226 2.44 12.61 5.39
C ILE A 226 2.44 12.72 3.88
N GLY A 227 1.56 13.54 3.32
CA GLY A 227 1.43 13.74 1.88
C GLY A 227 0.66 15.02 1.56
N LYS A 228 0.43 15.32 0.29
CA LYS A 228 -0.36 16.51 -0.05
C LYS A 228 -1.83 16.30 0.30
N ALA A 229 -2.39 17.24 1.05
CA ALA A 229 -3.84 17.35 1.27
C ALA A 229 -4.53 18.25 0.24
N SER A 230 -3.75 19.07 -0.45
CA SER A 230 -4.17 19.87 -1.60
C SER A 230 -2.95 20.19 -2.48
N PRO A 231 -3.11 20.79 -3.68
CA PRO A 231 -1.97 21.12 -4.54
C PRO A 231 -0.86 21.95 -3.86
N THR A 232 -1.20 22.69 -2.80
CA THR A 232 -0.31 23.64 -2.11
C THR A 232 -0.16 23.40 -0.62
N ARG A 233 -0.75 22.34 -0.05
CA ARG A 233 -0.65 22.05 1.39
C ARG A 233 -0.39 20.58 1.64
N ASN A 234 0.59 20.30 2.49
CA ASN A 234 0.81 18.98 3.04
C ASN A 234 -0.11 18.75 4.24
N GLY A 235 -0.37 17.48 4.55
CA GLY A 235 -1.20 17.05 5.65
C GLY A 235 -0.75 15.69 6.16
N LEU A 236 -1.03 15.44 7.43
CA LEU A 236 -0.84 14.16 8.09
C LEU A 236 -2.20 13.48 8.19
N PHE A 237 -2.34 12.36 7.50
CA PHE A 237 -3.53 11.52 7.50
C PHE A 237 -3.30 10.38 8.48
N ILE A 238 -4.20 10.20 9.45
CA ILE A 238 -4.11 9.15 10.46
C ILE A 238 -5.39 8.34 10.42
N ASP A 239 -5.28 7.07 10.06
CA ASP A 239 -6.42 6.15 10.00
C ASP A 239 -6.52 5.30 11.27
N ALA A 240 -7.71 5.31 11.87
CA ALA A 240 -8.00 4.64 13.14
C ALA A 240 -9.17 3.66 13.01
N GLY A 241 -9.08 2.51 13.66
CA GLY A 241 -10.22 1.62 13.87
C GLY A 241 -10.99 2.03 15.12
N LEU A 242 -12.31 2.21 15.02
CA LEU A 242 -13.18 2.60 16.15
C LEU A 242 -13.92 1.40 16.75
N GLY A 243 -14.00 0.27 16.03
CA GLY A 243 -14.80 -0.89 16.39
C GLY A 243 -14.56 -2.06 15.44
N ALA A 244 -15.36 -3.13 15.56
CA ALA A 244 -15.26 -4.30 14.68
C ALA A 244 -15.57 -3.97 13.20
N HIS A 245 -16.39 -2.95 12.96
CA HIS A 245 -16.83 -2.48 11.65
C HIS A 245 -17.03 -0.95 11.67
N SER A 246 -15.99 -0.24 12.09
CA SER A 246 -15.95 1.21 12.04
C SER A 246 -14.52 1.71 12.09
N ALA A 247 -14.25 2.76 11.35
CA ALA A 247 -12.97 3.45 11.30
C ALA A 247 -13.18 4.96 11.10
N SER A 248 -12.11 5.74 11.21
CA SER A 248 -12.10 7.15 10.87
C SER A 248 -10.74 7.58 10.31
N THR A 249 -10.69 8.77 9.72
CA THR A 249 -9.44 9.46 9.36
C THR A 249 -9.37 10.81 10.04
N GLU A 250 -8.26 11.08 10.71
CA GLU A 250 -7.88 12.44 11.10
C GLU A 250 -7.02 13.05 9.99
N LEU A 251 -7.34 14.26 9.55
CA LEU A 251 -6.46 15.07 8.72
C LEU A 251 -5.87 16.17 9.59
N LEU A 252 -4.57 16.14 9.84
CA LEU A 252 -3.88 17.19 10.58
C LEU A 252 -3.08 18.08 9.64
N LEU A 253 -3.33 19.38 9.71
CA LEU A 253 -2.61 20.40 8.96
C LEU A 253 -1.72 21.21 9.89
N TRP A 254 -0.50 21.47 9.42
CA TRP A 254 0.39 22.44 10.05
C TRP A 254 0.02 23.87 9.66
N ASP A 255 -0.13 24.74 10.66
CA ASP A 255 -0.22 26.18 10.47
C ASP A 255 0.47 26.93 11.62
N ASN A 256 1.44 27.77 11.28
CA ASN A 256 2.11 28.70 12.21
C ASN A 256 2.54 28.10 13.56
N GLY A 257 3.15 26.91 13.56
CA GLY A 257 3.66 26.30 14.79
C GLY A 257 2.70 25.31 15.46
N GLN A 258 1.48 25.11 14.92
CA GLN A 258 0.44 24.29 15.54
C GLN A 258 -0.17 23.33 14.52
N LEU A 259 -0.71 22.22 15.03
CA LEU A 259 -1.54 21.29 14.26
C LEU A 259 -3.01 21.63 14.46
N SER A 260 -3.81 21.43 13.41
CA SER A 260 -5.27 21.57 13.45
C SER A 260 -5.94 20.52 12.56
N ASN A 261 -7.12 20.06 12.95
CA ASN A 261 -7.95 19.20 12.10
C ASN A 261 -9.09 20.01 11.47
N PRO A 262 -9.04 20.31 10.15
CA PRO A 262 -10.12 21.04 9.46
C PRO A 262 -11.39 20.21 9.25
N LEU A 263 -11.32 18.89 9.40
CA LEU A 263 -12.40 17.93 9.27
C LEU A 263 -12.89 17.42 10.63
N ALA A 264 -12.48 18.05 11.73
CA ALA A 264 -12.91 17.68 13.06
C ALA A 264 -14.45 17.68 13.15
N LYS A 265 -15.01 16.61 13.70
CA LYS A 265 -16.46 16.45 13.85
C LYS A 265 -17.05 17.63 14.63
N ILE A 266 -18.03 18.29 14.01
CA ILE A 266 -18.84 19.32 14.66
C ILE A 266 -20.02 18.64 15.36
N GLU A 267 -20.25 18.95 16.63
CA GLU A 267 -21.36 18.38 17.40
C GLU A 267 -22.71 18.71 16.75
N GLY A 268 -23.52 17.67 16.51
CA GLY A 268 -24.81 17.79 15.82
C GLY A 268 -24.74 17.68 14.29
N GLU A 269 -23.54 17.59 13.71
CA GLU A 269 -23.34 17.38 12.27
C GLU A 269 -22.88 15.94 11.96
N MET A 270 -22.98 15.57 10.68
CA MET A 270 -22.49 14.29 10.20
C MET A 270 -20.96 14.28 10.26
N ASP A 271 -20.39 13.18 10.75
CA ASP A 271 -18.95 12.97 10.69
C ASP A 271 -18.54 12.60 9.26
N LEU A 272 -17.86 13.52 8.59
CA LEU A 272 -17.42 13.34 7.20
C LEU A 272 -16.30 12.30 7.05
N THR A 273 -15.61 11.99 8.15
CA THR A 273 -14.44 11.12 8.15
C THR A 273 -14.73 9.73 8.71
N PHE A 274 -15.97 9.49 9.18
CA PHE A 274 -16.41 8.18 9.62
C PHE A 274 -16.45 7.19 8.45
N LYS A 275 -15.98 5.97 8.72
CA LYS A 275 -15.95 4.87 7.77
C LYS A 275 -16.69 3.66 8.37
N PRO A 276 -17.64 3.04 7.64
CA PRO A 276 -18.28 1.82 8.11
C PRO A 276 -17.34 0.60 8.07
N TYR A 277 -16.19 0.72 7.40
CA TYR A 277 -15.11 -0.26 7.39
C TYR A 277 -13.77 0.45 7.24
N SER A 278 -12.70 -0.16 7.76
CA SER A 278 -11.35 0.31 7.51
C SER A 278 -11.07 0.35 6.01
N LEU A 279 -10.55 1.48 5.56
CA LEU A 279 -10.02 1.68 4.21
C LEU A 279 -8.94 2.74 4.35
N GLU A 280 -7.75 2.43 3.87
CA GLU A 280 -6.59 3.30 3.97
C GLU A 280 -6.78 4.59 3.16
N SER A 281 -6.14 5.66 3.63
CA SER A 281 -5.95 6.88 2.85
C SER A 281 -4.78 6.65 1.87
N GLU A 282 -4.93 7.03 0.61
CA GLU A 282 -3.92 6.81 -0.42
C GLU A 282 -4.11 7.80 -1.60
N ASP A 283 -3.07 8.03 -2.39
CA ASP A 283 -3.19 8.69 -3.70
C ASP A 283 -3.71 7.67 -4.72
N ILE A 284 -5.02 7.48 -4.79
CA ILE A 284 -5.65 6.43 -5.60
C ILE A 284 -5.57 6.75 -7.10
N ASN A 285 -5.55 8.03 -7.44
CA ASN A 285 -5.64 8.52 -8.82
C ASN A 285 -4.27 8.90 -9.43
N GLY A 286 -3.21 8.98 -8.61
CA GLY A 286 -1.84 9.30 -9.00
C GLY A 286 -1.59 10.79 -9.27
N ASP A 287 -2.40 11.69 -8.73
CA ASP A 287 -2.25 13.14 -8.89
C ASP A 287 -1.34 13.78 -7.83
N GLY A 288 -0.86 12.98 -6.88
CA GLY A 288 0.02 13.37 -5.79
C GLY A 288 -0.70 13.93 -4.57
N ILE A 289 -2.03 13.95 -4.55
CA ILE A 289 -2.87 14.34 -3.41
C ILE A 289 -3.44 13.06 -2.78
N ILE A 290 -3.42 13.00 -1.45
CA ILE A 290 -3.97 11.86 -0.72
C ILE A 290 -5.50 11.97 -0.65
N GLU A 291 -6.18 10.90 -1.04
CA GLU A 291 -7.60 10.72 -0.80
C GLU A 291 -7.88 10.00 0.53
N ILE A 292 -8.94 10.43 1.21
CA ILE A 292 -9.55 9.71 2.32
C ILE A 292 -10.51 8.67 1.75
N GLY A 293 -10.21 7.39 1.96
CA GLY A 293 -11.06 6.27 1.55
C GLY A 293 -12.17 5.97 2.56
N THR A 294 -13.40 5.71 2.09
CA THR A 294 -14.49 5.11 2.87
C THR A 294 -15.22 4.03 2.07
N LYS A 295 -16.03 3.20 2.73
CA LYS A 295 -16.91 2.25 2.03
C LYS A 295 -18.31 2.82 1.93
N ILE A 296 -18.88 2.82 0.72
CA ILE A 296 -20.27 3.21 0.47
C ILE A 296 -21.10 1.99 0.09
N GLN A 297 -22.35 2.00 0.56
CA GLN A 297 -23.34 0.98 0.25
C GLN A 297 -24.01 1.33 -1.09
N PRO A 298 -23.99 0.44 -2.10
CA PRO A 298 -24.71 0.71 -3.36
C PRO A 298 -26.23 0.81 -3.13
N ALA A 299 -26.89 1.69 -3.87
CA ALA A 299 -28.33 1.89 -3.77
C ALA A 299 -29.13 0.60 -4.04
N GLY A 300 -30.23 0.37 -3.34
CA GLY A 300 -31.05 -0.83 -3.51
C GLY A 300 -30.49 -2.08 -2.81
N THR A 301 -29.53 -1.90 -1.89
CA THR A 301 -28.97 -2.98 -1.05
C THR A 301 -29.26 -2.77 0.43
N GLU A 302 -30.17 -1.85 0.78
CA GLU A 302 -30.45 -1.40 2.15
C GLU A 302 -30.97 -2.54 3.05
N ASP A 303 -31.63 -3.54 2.46
CA ASP A 303 -32.18 -4.71 3.15
C ASP A 303 -31.16 -5.87 3.30
N LEU A 304 -29.96 -5.77 2.73
CA LEU A 304 -28.95 -6.82 2.82
C LEU A 304 -28.27 -6.81 4.19
N ALA A 305 -27.88 -7.99 4.67
CA ALA A 305 -26.99 -8.08 5.81
C ALA A 305 -25.65 -7.43 5.47
N MET A 306 -24.99 -6.82 6.47
CA MET A 306 -23.77 -6.03 6.26
C MET A 306 -22.64 -6.80 5.54
N ALA A 307 -22.55 -8.12 5.78
CA ALA A 307 -21.59 -9.01 5.15
C ALA A 307 -21.93 -9.39 3.69
N GLU A 308 -23.18 -9.19 3.26
CA GLU A 308 -23.66 -9.48 1.91
C GLU A 308 -23.67 -8.22 1.02
N ILE A 309 -23.51 -7.03 1.62
CA ILE A 309 -23.46 -5.77 0.88
C ILE A 309 -22.23 -5.78 -0.05
N PRO A 310 -22.41 -5.51 -1.35
CA PRO A 310 -21.31 -5.33 -2.29
C PRO A 310 -20.67 -3.95 -2.11
N TRP A 311 -19.96 -3.75 -0.99
CA TRP A 311 -19.34 -2.48 -0.63
C TRP A 311 -18.44 -1.94 -1.73
N VAL A 312 -18.57 -0.64 -2.01
CA VAL A 312 -17.74 0.11 -2.95
C VAL A 312 -16.77 0.97 -2.15
N SER A 313 -15.48 0.92 -2.49
CA SER A 313 -14.48 1.87 -2.00
C SER A 313 -14.72 3.22 -2.68
N SER A 314 -14.87 4.29 -1.90
CA SER A 314 -15.10 5.64 -2.40
C SER A 314 -14.05 6.56 -1.80
N TYR A 315 -13.41 7.38 -2.64
CA TYR A 315 -12.24 8.15 -2.30
C TYR A 315 -12.50 9.65 -2.46
N PHE A 316 -12.08 10.43 -1.47
CA PHE A 316 -12.38 11.86 -1.36
C PHE A 316 -11.13 12.69 -1.05
N GLN A 317 -10.94 13.80 -1.75
CA GLN A 317 -9.94 14.82 -1.39
C GLN A 317 -10.54 15.85 -0.46
N TRP A 318 -9.70 16.47 0.38
CA TRP A 318 -10.07 17.66 1.14
C TRP A 318 -10.38 18.83 0.22
N ASP A 319 -11.48 19.55 0.48
CA ASP A 319 -11.95 20.67 -0.36
C ASP A 319 -11.17 21.98 -0.15
N GLY A 320 -10.16 21.97 0.73
CA GLY A 320 -9.40 23.15 1.14
C GLY A 320 -10.05 23.97 2.26
N LYS A 321 -11.19 23.51 2.80
CA LYS A 321 -11.96 24.16 3.86
C LYS A 321 -12.31 23.16 4.96
N THR A 322 -13.56 22.71 5.03
CA THR A 322 -14.09 21.82 6.08
C THR A 322 -14.84 20.64 5.48
N GLY A 323 -14.70 20.42 4.16
CA GLY A 323 -15.46 19.44 3.41
C GLY A 323 -14.59 18.47 2.64
N LEU A 324 -15.26 17.49 2.05
CA LEU A 324 -14.67 16.47 1.21
C LEU A 324 -15.28 16.54 -0.19
N LYS A 325 -14.45 16.30 -1.21
CA LYS A 325 -14.83 16.24 -2.61
C LYS A 325 -14.57 14.84 -3.14
N HIS A 326 -15.62 14.19 -3.63
CA HIS A 326 -15.53 12.88 -4.27
C HIS A 326 -14.61 12.91 -5.50
N ILE A 327 -13.77 11.87 -5.63
CA ILE A 327 -12.82 11.70 -6.73
C ILE A 327 -13.19 10.49 -7.58
N GLU A 328 -13.17 9.29 -6.99
CA GLU A 328 -13.48 8.05 -7.68
C GLU A 328 -13.97 6.94 -6.76
N ASP A 329 -14.64 5.97 -7.38
CA ASP A 329 -15.22 4.80 -6.74
C ASP A 329 -14.61 3.54 -7.35
N HIS A 330 -14.44 2.50 -6.54
CA HIS A 330 -13.82 1.24 -6.90
C HIS A 330 -14.61 0.07 -6.32
N TYR A 331 -14.95 -0.89 -7.16
CA TYR A 331 -15.43 -2.20 -6.71
C TYR A 331 -14.27 -3.20 -6.72
N GLN A 332 -13.75 -3.47 -5.54
CA GLN A 332 -12.62 -4.37 -5.31
C GLN A 332 -13.11 -5.73 -4.83
N ASN A 333 -12.62 -6.80 -5.44
CA ASN A 333 -12.88 -8.17 -5.03
C ASN A 333 -11.55 -8.90 -4.82
N TYR A 334 -11.08 -8.92 -3.58
CA TYR A 334 -9.81 -9.56 -3.20
C TYR A 334 -9.82 -11.07 -3.49
N THR A 335 -10.94 -11.76 -3.26
CA THR A 335 -11.05 -13.21 -3.53
C THR A 335 -10.85 -13.54 -5.01
N GLN A 336 -11.29 -12.66 -5.91
CA GLN A 336 -11.09 -12.83 -7.37
C GLN A 336 -9.87 -12.06 -7.91
N GLY A 337 -9.17 -11.29 -7.06
CA GLY A 337 -7.97 -10.54 -7.42
C GLY A 337 -8.21 -9.49 -8.51
N PHE A 338 -9.27 -8.70 -8.39
CA PHE A 338 -9.51 -7.57 -9.29
C PHE A 338 -10.05 -6.32 -8.61
N ASP A 339 -9.76 -5.19 -9.24
CA ASP A 339 -10.32 -3.87 -8.98
C ASP A 339 -10.98 -3.35 -10.26
N LEU A 340 -12.22 -2.87 -10.13
CA LEU A 340 -12.92 -2.17 -11.20
C LEU A 340 -13.23 -0.75 -10.73
N LYS A 341 -12.58 0.24 -11.36
CA LYS A 341 -12.96 1.64 -11.23
C LYS A 341 -14.38 1.84 -11.77
N ILE A 342 -15.26 2.41 -10.94
CA ILE A 342 -16.63 2.73 -11.33
C ILE A 342 -16.60 3.94 -12.27
N PRO A 343 -17.23 3.85 -13.47
CA PRO A 343 -17.25 4.96 -14.41
C PRO A 343 -17.91 6.20 -13.80
N ALA A 344 -17.24 7.36 -13.86
CA ALA A 344 -17.81 8.63 -13.41
C ALA A 344 -19.17 8.95 -14.07
N LYS A 345 -19.38 8.49 -15.32
CA LYS A 345 -20.65 8.66 -16.05
C LYS A 345 -21.83 7.89 -15.44
N TRP A 346 -21.60 6.99 -14.47
CA TRP A 346 -22.66 6.30 -13.74
C TRP A 346 -23.24 7.14 -12.59
N GLY A 347 -22.43 8.01 -11.98
CA GLY A 347 -22.81 8.77 -10.78
C GLY A 347 -23.42 7.86 -9.71
N GLU A 348 -24.48 8.32 -9.04
CA GLU A 348 -25.22 7.52 -8.05
C GLU A 348 -26.29 6.58 -8.66
N LYS A 349 -26.36 6.46 -9.99
CA LYS A 349 -27.43 5.74 -10.69
C LYS A 349 -27.08 4.29 -10.99
N TYR A 350 -26.31 3.64 -10.14
CA TYR A 350 -25.96 2.24 -10.28
C TYR A 350 -26.19 1.43 -9.01
N THR A 351 -26.27 0.12 -9.17
CA THR A 351 -26.26 -0.86 -8.07
C THR A 351 -25.49 -2.10 -8.49
N ILE A 352 -25.08 -2.90 -7.52
CA ILE A 352 -24.32 -4.14 -7.71
C ILE A 352 -25.14 -5.29 -7.15
N SER A 353 -25.16 -6.42 -7.86
CA SER A 353 -25.67 -7.68 -7.31
C SER A 353 -24.64 -8.77 -7.50
N ILE A 354 -24.43 -9.56 -6.46
CA ILE A 354 -23.56 -10.73 -6.46
C ILE A 354 -24.45 -11.97 -6.39
N ASN A 355 -24.23 -12.95 -7.27
CA ASN A 355 -24.88 -14.25 -7.16
C ASN A 355 -23.89 -15.27 -6.59
N HIS A 356 -24.00 -15.54 -5.29
CA HIS A 356 -23.13 -16.48 -4.57
C HIS A 356 -23.43 -17.95 -4.89
N ASP A 357 -24.61 -18.26 -5.44
CA ASP A 357 -25.02 -19.63 -5.78
C ASP A 357 -24.46 -20.10 -7.13
N THR A 358 -23.88 -19.18 -7.91
CA THR A 358 -23.25 -19.54 -9.19
C THR A 358 -21.77 -19.82 -9.03
N ASN A 359 -21.34 -21.00 -9.49
CA ASN A 359 -19.95 -21.27 -9.85
C ASN A 359 -19.85 -21.25 -11.39
N PRO A 360 -19.18 -20.27 -12.01
CA PRO A 360 -18.34 -19.24 -11.40
C PRO A 360 -19.09 -18.04 -10.80
N LEU A 361 -18.50 -17.40 -9.77
CA LEU A 361 -19.07 -16.25 -9.07
C LEU A 361 -19.35 -15.12 -10.07
N LEU A 362 -20.57 -14.57 -10.00
CA LEU A 362 -21.09 -13.63 -10.99
C LEU A 362 -21.42 -12.30 -10.31
N VAL A 363 -20.75 -11.24 -10.75
CA VAL A 363 -20.99 -9.86 -10.29
C VAL A 363 -21.65 -9.08 -11.41
N ARG A 364 -22.80 -8.45 -11.15
CA ARG A 364 -23.51 -7.60 -12.12
C ARG A 364 -23.66 -6.18 -11.62
N PHE A 365 -23.28 -5.25 -12.48
CA PHE A 365 -23.57 -3.84 -12.34
C PHE A 365 -24.83 -3.52 -13.11
N HIS A 366 -25.72 -2.75 -12.49
CA HIS A 366 -26.99 -2.34 -13.08
C HIS A 366 -27.14 -0.84 -13.02
N TYR A 367 -27.73 -0.26 -14.07
CA TYR A 367 -28.39 1.02 -13.97
C TYR A 367 -29.52 0.92 -12.95
N TYR A 368 -29.60 1.91 -12.06
CA TYR A 368 -30.55 1.99 -10.97
C TYR A 368 -31.20 3.37 -10.95
N GLY A 369 -32.41 3.46 -11.49
CA GLY A 369 -33.15 4.71 -11.60
C GLY A 369 -34.50 4.64 -10.91
N ALA A 370 -34.97 5.78 -10.39
CA ALA A 370 -36.26 5.92 -9.72
C ALA A 370 -36.47 4.90 -8.59
N ASN A 371 -35.47 4.77 -7.70
CA ASN A 371 -35.44 3.84 -6.56
C ASN A 371 -35.73 2.40 -7.00
N GLY A 372 -35.02 1.93 -8.02
CA GLY A 372 -35.09 0.55 -8.49
C GLY A 372 -36.25 0.21 -9.43
N LYS A 373 -37.20 1.15 -9.66
CA LYS A 373 -38.28 0.93 -10.65
C LYS A 373 -37.75 0.77 -12.07
N ASN A 374 -36.65 1.44 -12.38
CA ASN A 374 -35.91 1.25 -13.63
C ASN A 374 -34.60 0.55 -13.30
N LYS A 375 -34.44 -0.68 -13.77
CA LYS A 375 -33.23 -1.47 -13.58
C LYS A 375 -32.83 -2.15 -14.87
N ALA A 376 -31.57 -2.06 -15.25
CA ALA A 376 -31.02 -2.72 -16.44
C ALA A 376 -29.54 -3.03 -16.26
N GLU A 377 -29.08 -4.18 -16.77
CA GLU A 377 -27.67 -4.56 -16.69
C GLU A 377 -26.77 -3.59 -17.47
N LEU A 378 -25.63 -3.21 -16.91
CA LEU A 378 -24.59 -2.37 -17.52
C LEU A 378 -23.32 -3.17 -17.83
N LEU A 379 -22.94 -4.08 -16.94
CA LEU A 379 -21.72 -4.88 -17.02
C LEU A 379 -21.86 -6.14 -16.16
N THR A 380 -21.42 -7.27 -16.67
CA THR A 380 -21.23 -8.51 -15.91
C THR A 380 -19.74 -8.84 -15.84
N LEU A 381 -19.23 -9.13 -14.65
CA LEU A 381 -17.91 -9.73 -14.42
C LEU A 381 -18.07 -11.18 -13.96
N GLN A 382 -17.21 -12.05 -14.49
CA GLN A 382 -17.24 -13.47 -14.15
C GLN A 382 -15.83 -14.05 -14.11
N SER A 383 -15.46 -14.67 -12.98
CA SER A 383 -14.16 -15.35 -12.80
C SER A 383 -14.32 -16.85 -12.91
N ILE A 384 -13.77 -17.44 -13.97
CA ILE A 384 -13.90 -18.85 -14.34
C ILE A 384 -12.62 -19.60 -13.98
N PRO A 385 -12.68 -20.79 -13.35
CA PRO A 385 -11.51 -21.64 -13.17
C PRO A 385 -10.82 -21.98 -14.51
N GLN A 386 -9.49 -21.90 -14.57
CA GLN A 386 -8.71 -22.10 -15.81
C GLN A 386 -9.02 -23.46 -16.49
N ASN A 387 -9.24 -24.51 -15.69
CA ASN A 387 -9.58 -25.86 -16.17
C ASN A 387 -11.00 -25.96 -16.78
N GLU A 388 -11.89 -25.02 -16.50
CA GLU A 388 -13.24 -24.95 -17.04
C GLU A 388 -13.36 -23.97 -18.22
N TRP A 389 -12.36 -23.10 -18.41
CA TRP A 389 -12.39 -22.01 -19.38
C TRP A 389 -12.73 -22.46 -20.79
N ILE A 390 -12.08 -23.50 -21.33
CA ILE A 390 -12.29 -23.96 -22.71
C ILE A 390 -13.76 -24.35 -22.96
N LYS A 391 -14.37 -25.06 -21.99
CA LYS A 391 -15.79 -25.46 -22.07
C LYS A 391 -16.71 -24.25 -21.97
N PHE A 392 -16.40 -23.33 -21.06
CA PHE A 392 -17.17 -22.11 -20.84
C PHE A 392 -17.15 -21.22 -22.09
N GLU A 393 -15.97 -20.94 -22.62
CA GLU A 393 -15.75 -20.12 -23.82
C GLU A 393 -16.46 -20.71 -25.06
N SER A 394 -16.42 -22.03 -25.22
CA SER A 394 -17.15 -22.73 -26.30
C SER A 394 -18.66 -22.49 -26.21
N GLY A 395 -19.22 -22.44 -24.99
CA GLY A 395 -20.63 -22.12 -24.75
C GLY A 395 -20.98 -20.67 -25.11
N LEU A 396 -20.09 -19.71 -24.79
CA LEU A 396 -20.26 -18.32 -25.20
C LEU A 396 -20.22 -18.17 -26.72
N LYS A 397 -19.26 -18.82 -27.39
CA LYS A 397 -19.11 -18.81 -28.85
C LYS A 397 -20.33 -19.41 -29.56
N GLN A 398 -20.85 -20.53 -29.08
CA GLN A 398 -22.09 -21.13 -29.62
C GLN A 398 -23.30 -20.19 -29.49
N LYS A 399 -23.41 -19.48 -28.38
CA LYS A 399 -24.49 -18.52 -28.12
C LYS A 399 -24.24 -17.14 -28.76
N GLN A 400 -23.10 -16.96 -29.43
CA GLN A 400 -22.66 -15.68 -30.01
C GLN A 400 -22.65 -14.53 -28.98
N VAL A 401 -22.27 -14.83 -27.73
CA VAL A 401 -22.15 -13.82 -26.68
C VAL A 401 -20.72 -13.26 -26.71
N PRO A 402 -20.52 -11.99 -27.10
CA PRO A 402 -19.20 -11.38 -27.05
C PRO A 402 -18.79 -11.16 -25.60
N TYR A 403 -17.49 -11.32 -25.35
CA TYR A 403 -16.87 -11.10 -24.05
C TYR A 403 -15.53 -10.38 -24.21
N ILE A 404 -15.06 -9.81 -23.12
CA ILE A 404 -13.79 -9.10 -23.01
C ILE A 404 -12.94 -9.89 -22.04
N LEU A 405 -11.82 -10.43 -22.50
CA LEU A 405 -10.83 -11.05 -21.62
C LEU A 405 -10.10 -9.96 -20.83
N LEU A 406 -10.15 -10.03 -19.49
CA LEU A 406 -9.49 -9.08 -18.59
C LEU A 406 -8.25 -9.69 -17.94
N LYS A 407 -8.30 -10.98 -17.60
CA LYS A 407 -7.19 -11.71 -16.99
C LYS A 407 -7.19 -13.16 -17.44
N GLU A 408 -6.01 -13.68 -17.79
CA GLU A 408 -5.74 -15.11 -18.02
C GLU A 408 -4.40 -15.45 -17.35
N GLU A 409 -4.38 -15.43 -16.02
CA GLU A 409 -3.16 -15.68 -15.25
C GLU A 409 -3.49 -16.44 -13.96
N GLY A 410 -2.66 -17.42 -13.63
CA GLY A 410 -2.85 -18.29 -12.47
C GLY A 410 -3.93 -19.36 -12.69
N LYS A 411 -4.80 -19.57 -11.71
CA LYS A 411 -5.86 -20.61 -11.73
C LYS A 411 -7.22 -20.10 -12.22
N GLN A 412 -7.32 -18.83 -12.64
CA GLN A 412 -8.60 -18.20 -12.99
C GLN A 412 -8.49 -17.35 -14.26
N VAL A 413 -9.58 -17.32 -15.03
CA VAL A 413 -9.83 -16.44 -16.17
C VAL A 413 -10.92 -15.46 -15.78
N LEU A 414 -10.65 -14.16 -15.84
CA LEU A 414 -11.66 -13.12 -15.61
C LEU A 414 -12.11 -12.53 -16.94
N ILE A 415 -13.43 -12.52 -17.15
CA ILE A 415 -14.04 -11.88 -18.31
C ILE A 415 -15.07 -10.82 -17.90
N ALA A 416 -15.28 -9.88 -18.81
CA ALA A 416 -16.41 -8.96 -18.79
C ALA A 416 -17.38 -9.24 -19.94
N ILE A 417 -18.68 -9.08 -19.68
CA ILE A 417 -19.75 -9.19 -20.67
C ILE A 417 -20.58 -7.90 -20.62
N LEU A 418 -20.79 -7.30 -21.78
CA LEU A 418 -21.64 -6.13 -21.95
C LEU A 418 -23.05 -6.55 -22.39
N PRO A 419 -24.10 -5.78 -22.06
CA PRO A 419 -25.48 -6.04 -22.48
C PRO A 419 -25.62 -6.09 -24.00
N GLN A 420 -26.28 -7.14 -24.51
CA GLN A 420 -26.47 -7.35 -25.97
C GLN A 420 -27.83 -6.86 -26.49
N THR A 421 -28.78 -6.61 -25.59
CA THR A 421 -30.14 -6.20 -25.95
C THR A 421 -30.50 -4.88 -25.29
N THR A 422 -31.37 -4.11 -25.95
CA THR A 422 -31.91 -2.90 -25.33
C THR A 422 -32.93 -3.29 -24.26
N PRO A 423 -32.77 -2.84 -23.01
CA PRO A 423 -33.71 -3.16 -21.94
C PRO A 423 -35.06 -2.47 -22.15
N THR A 424 -36.12 -3.05 -21.60
CA THR A 424 -37.46 -2.45 -21.60
C THR A 424 -37.53 -1.35 -20.53
N LEU A 425 -37.21 -0.12 -20.91
CA LEU A 425 -37.25 1.06 -20.05
C LEU A 425 -38.12 2.17 -20.67
N GLY A 426 -38.69 3.03 -19.83
CA GLY A 426 -39.35 4.26 -20.29
C GLY A 426 -38.37 5.19 -21.01
N LYS A 427 -38.86 6.03 -21.93
CA LYS A 427 -38.02 6.86 -22.83
C LYS A 427 -36.92 7.65 -22.12
N ALA A 428 -37.23 8.28 -20.97
CA ALA A 428 -36.25 9.03 -20.20
C ALA A 428 -35.19 8.12 -19.56
N ALA A 429 -35.61 7.07 -18.87
CA ALA A 429 -34.71 6.09 -18.25
C ALA A 429 -33.83 5.37 -19.29
N LEU A 430 -34.35 5.12 -20.50
CA LEU A 430 -33.58 4.53 -21.59
C LEU A 430 -32.49 5.48 -22.11
N ALA A 431 -32.73 6.79 -22.12
CA ALA A 431 -31.72 7.78 -22.50
C ALA A 431 -30.57 7.82 -21.47
N GLU A 432 -30.91 7.83 -20.18
CA GLU A 432 -29.93 7.77 -19.09
C GLU A 432 -29.11 6.47 -19.14
N TYR A 433 -29.79 5.33 -19.28
CA TYR A 433 -29.14 4.02 -19.44
C TYR A 433 -28.14 4.01 -20.59
N ARG A 434 -28.52 4.56 -21.77
CA ARG A 434 -27.64 4.62 -22.94
C ARG A 434 -26.39 5.47 -22.70
N SER A 435 -26.49 6.56 -21.93
CA SER A 435 -25.30 7.36 -21.56
C SER A 435 -24.34 6.64 -20.61
N MET A 436 -24.80 5.58 -19.93
CA MET A 436 -23.99 4.81 -18.99
C MET A 436 -23.32 3.58 -19.62
N GLN A 437 -23.68 3.19 -20.85
CA GLN A 437 -23.11 2.01 -21.50
C GLN A 437 -21.61 2.14 -21.72
N LEU A 438 -20.89 1.04 -21.50
CA LEU A 438 -19.45 0.97 -21.71
C LEU A 438 -19.10 0.33 -23.04
N THR A 439 -17.96 0.73 -23.60
CA THR A 439 -17.28 0.04 -24.70
C THR A 439 -16.31 -1.00 -24.14
N ALA A 440 -15.88 -1.94 -24.99
CA ALA A 440 -14.87 -2.92 -24.57
C ALA A 440 -13.53 -2.29 -24.17
N GLU A 441 -13.18 -1.16 -24.77
CA GLU A 441 -11.96 -0.41 -24.44
C GLU A 441 -12.08 0.27 -23.07
N GLU A 442 -13.21 0.94 -22.80
CA GLU A 442 -13.46 1.54 -21.48
C GLU A 442 -13.39 0.48 -20.36
N VAL A 443 -13.96 -0.72 -20.55
CA VAL A 443 -13.88 -1.78 -19.54
C VAL A 443 -12.43 -2.18 -19.26
N ARG A 444 -11.58 -2.30 -20.28
CA ARG A 444 -10.16 -2.64 -20.08
C ARG A 444 -9.40 -1.55 -19.32
N GLN A 445 -9.73 -0.28 -19.56
CA GLN A 445 -9.10 0.85 -18.89
C GLN A 445 -9.52 1.00 -17.42
N LEU A 446 -10.76 0.60 -17.10
CA LEU A 446 -11.30 0.64 -15.74
C LEU A 446 -10.89 -0.55 -14.89
N TYR A 447 -10.47 -1.64 -15.53
CA TYR A 447 -10.00 -2.85 -14.86
C TYR A 447 -8.54 -2.73 -14.44
N LYS A 448 -8.25 -3.09 -13.18
CA LYS A 448 -6.89 -3.30 -12.68
C LYS A 448 -6.78 -4.69 -12.03
N PRO A 449 -5.76 -5.49 -12.33
CA PRO A 449 -5.51 -6.71 -11.58
C PRO A 449 -5.06 -6.37 -10.16
N MET A 450 -5.58 -7.10 -9.17
CA MET A 450 -5.07 -7.04 -7.80
C MET A 450 -4.22 -8.28 -7.53
N THR A 451 -3.02 -8.08 -7.03
CA THR A 451 -2.28 -9.11 -6.30
C THR A 451 -2.85 -9.15 -4.88
N ASN A 452 -3.10 -10.34 -4.33
CA ASN A 452 -3.34 -10.45 -2.90
C ASN A 452 -2.13 -9.81 -2.21
N ARG A 453 -2.34 -8.71 -1.47
CA ARG A 453 -1.39 -8.36 -0.42
C ARG A 453 -1.55 -9.48 0.60
N GLU A 454 -0.50 -10.29 0.77
CA GLU A 454 -0.44 -11.34 1.78
C GLU A 454 -0.53 -10.77 3.18
#